data_AF-A0A3B3ZZF1-F1
#
_entry.id   AF-A0A3B3ZZF1-F1
#
_cell.length_a   1.000
_cell.length_b   1.000
_cell.length_c   1.000
_cell.angle_alpha   90.00
_cell.angle_beta   90.00
_cell.angle_gamma   90.00
#
_symmetry.space_group_name_H-M   'P 1'
#
loop_
_entity.id
_entity.type
_entity.pdbx_description
1 polymer ?
#
loop_
_entity_poly.entity_id
_entity_poly.type
_entity_poly.pdbx_seq_one_letter_code
_entity_poly.pdbx_strand_id
1 'polypeptide(L)'
;PPEEGLVYGLWDYTAQQSDELSFSEGDAITVLRRRDDTETEWWWARLNEREGYVPRNLLGVRQHKTQQFMYLFICMHKFKLFYL
;
A
#
# COMPACT_ATOMS: atom_id res chain seq x y z
N PRO A 1 17.93 -7.21 2.18
CA PRO A 1 17.82 -6.20 1.10
C PRO A 1 17.19 -4.94 1.69
N PRO A 2 17.71 -3.73 1.39
CA PRO A 2 17.21 -2.51 2.04
C PRO A 2 15.71 -2.40 1.78
N GLU A 3 14.99 -1.96 2.80
CA GLU A 3 13.57 -2.17 3.06
C GLU A 3 12.61 -1.75 1.92
N GLU A 4 12.54 -2.53 0.85
CA GLU A 4 11.51 -2.39 -0.18
C GLU A 4 10.14 -2.68 0.46
N GLY A 5 9.39 -1.62 0.75
CA GLY A 5 8.10 -1.69 1.41
C GLY A 5 6.98 -1.51 0.41
N LEU A 6 6.13 -2.54 0.23
CA LEU A 6 4.90 -2.40 -0.53
C LEU A 6 3.87 -1.61 0.29
N VAL A 7 3.44 -0.48 -0.25
CA VAL A 7 2.40 0.38 0.32
C VAL A 7 1.33 0.66 -0.74
N TYR A 8 0.26 1.32 -0.32
CA TYR A 8 -0.88 1.61 -1.17
C TYR A 8 -1.28 3.08 -1.08
N GLY A 9 -1.68 3.66 -2.21
CA GLY A 9 -2.32 4.97 -2.23
C GLY A 9 -3.61 4.94 -1.41
N LEU A 10 -3.75 5.82 -0.43
CA LEU A 10 -4.98 6.00 0.34
C LEU A 10 -5.92 7.03 -0.30
N TRP A 11 -5.38 7.87 -1.19
CA TRP A 11 -6.09 8.89 -1.96
C TRP A 11 -5.40 9.08 -3.31
N ASP A 12 -6.11 9.72 -4.23
CA ASP A 12 -5.52 10.17 -5.49
C ASP A 12 -4.51 11.30 -5.27
N TYR A 13 -3.43 11.26 -6.03
CA TYR A 13 -2.39 12.27 -6.03
C TYR A 13 -1.89 12.55 -7.46
N THR A 14 -1.89 13.83 -7.83
CA THR A 14 -1.33 14.31 -9.10
C THR A 14 0.01 14.98 -8.83
N ALA A 15 1.05 14.54 -9.53
CA ALA A 15 2.40 15.08 -9.44
C ALA A 15 2.40 16.59 -9.76
N GLN A 16 3.04 17.36 -8.90
CA GLN A 16 3.21 18.80 -9.00
C GLN A 16 4.59 19.16 -9.56
N GLN A 17 5.58 18.30 -9.34
CA GLN A 17 6.94 18.41 -9.90
C GLN A 17 7.27 17.24 -10.83
N SER A 18 8.27 17.44 -11.68
CA SER A 18 8.67 16.46 -12.71
C SER A 18 9.28 15.18 -12.14
N ASP A 19 9.76 15.22 -10.90
CA ASP A 19 10.36 14.11 -10.17
C ASP A 19 9.37 13.43 -9.20
N GLU A 20 8.10 13.82 -9.20
CA GLU A 20 7.04 13.23 -8.40
C GLU A 20 6.22 12.20 -9.20
N LEU A 21 5.68 11.19 -8.52
CA LEU A 21 4.78 10.19 -9.12
C LEU A 21 3.32 10.52 -8.85
N SER A 22 2.51 10.50 -9.91
CA SER A 22 1.04 10.46 -9.76
C SER A 22 0.57 9.03 -9.48
N PHE A 23 -0.41 8.87 -8.61
CA PHE A 23 -1.03 7.59 -8.28
C PHE A 23 -2.49 7.77 -7.88
N SER A 24 -3.26 6.69 -7.93
CA SER A 24 -4.65 6.65 -7.49
C SER A 24 -4.83 5.90 -6.17
N GLU A 25 -5.97 6.11 -5.53
CA GLU A 25 -6.39 5.28 -4.39
C GLU A 25 -6.35 3.78 -4.77
N GLY A 26 -5.69 2.99 -3.93
CA GLY A 26 -5.55 1.55 -4.10
C GLY A 26 -4.35 1.10 -4.94
N ASP A 27 -3.62 2.03 -5.59
CA ASP A 27 -2.43 1.69 -6.36
C ASP A 27 -1.36 1.05 -5.47
N ALA A 28 -0.73 -0.01 -5.97
CA ALA A 28 0.35 -0.72 -5.29
C ALA A 28 1.70 -0.04 -5.60
N ILE A 29 2.30 0.57 -4.58
CA ILE A 29 3.50 1.40 -4.72
C ILE A 29 4.65 0.74 -3.97
N THR A 30 5.78 0.55 -4.64
CA THR A 30 6.99 -0.02 -4.03
C THR A 30 7.89 1.10 -3.54
N VAL A 31 8.05 1.25 -2.23
CA VAL A 31 9.00 2.23 -1.66
C VAL A 31 10.41 1.70 -1.85
N LEU A 32 11.25 2.46 -2.55
CA LEU A 32 12.64 2.09 -2.84
C LEU A 32 13.61 2.75 -1.87
N ARG A 33 13.36 4.01 -1.49
CA ARG A 33 14.19 4.76 -0.52
C ARG A 33 13.33 5.67 0.34
N ARG A 34 13.47 5.53 1.64
CA ARG A 34 13.04 6.51 2.65
C ARG A 34 14.31 7.27 2.99
N ARG A 35 14.47 8.52 2.57
CA ARG A 35 15.71 9.26 2.86
C ARG A 35 15.77 9.54 4.36
N ASP A 36 16.91 9.26 4.98
CA ASP A 36 17.09 9.35 6.43
C ASP A 36 17.04 10.80 6.96
N ASP A 37 16.64 10.91 8.23
CA ASP A 37 16.66 11.99 9.23
C ASP A 37 16.19 13.42 8.87
N THR A 38 16.24 13.87 7.63
CA THR A 38 15.92 15.27 7.25
C THR A 38 14.72 15.42 6.30
N GLU A 39 14.47 14.44 5.41
CA GLU A 39 13.37 14.48 4.43
C GLU A 39 12.33 13.40 4.75
N THR A 40 11.73 13.51 5.94
CA THR A 40 10.82 12.48 6.43
C THR A 40 9.50 12.40 5.68
N GLU A 41 9.12 13.41 4.88
CA GLU A 41 7.78 13.54 4.28
C GLU A 41 7.63 12.92 2.89
N TRP A 42 8.72 12.72 2.15
CA TRP A 42 8.69 12.23 0.77
C TRP A 42 9.55 10.99 0.60
N TRP A 43 9.01 9.97 -0.06
CA TRP A 43 9.70 8.71 -0.31
C TRP A 43 9.95 8.53 -1.80
N TRP A 44 11.12 8.01 -2.17
CA TRP A 44 11.37 7.57 -3.53
C TRP A 44 10.71 6.21 -3.73
N ALA A 45 9.80 6.12 -4.70
CA ALA A 45 9.00 4.94 -4.93
C ALA A 45 8.89 4.62 -6.42
N ARG A 46 8.36 3.43 -6.68
CA ARG A 46 8.08 2.91 -8.02
C ARG A 46 6.62 2.49 -8.12
N LEU A 47 5.97 2.93 -9.20
CA LEU A 47 4.64 2.50 -9.62
C LEU A 47 4.71 2.06 -11.07
N ASN A 48 4.48 0.76 -11.32
CA ASN A 48 4.74 0.12 -12.61
C ASN A 48 6.21 0.31 -13.04
N GLU A 49 6.45 0.88 -14.22
CA GLU A 49 7.78 1.18 -14.77
C GLU A 49 8.26 2.61 -14.46
N ARG A 50 7.49 3.38 -13.67
CA ARG A 50 7.81 4.78 -13.35
C ARG A 50 8.32 4.90 -11.92
N GLU A 51 9.33 5.76 -11.72
CA GLU A 51 9.90 6.09 -10.42
C GLU A 51 9.82 7.59 -10.14
N GLY A 52 9.72 7.96 -8.86
CA GLY A 52 9.67 9.34 -8.42
C GLY A 52 9.28 9.47 -6.94
N TYR A 53 9.20 10.70 -6.47
CA TYR A 53 8.79 11.05 -5.12
C TYR A 53 7.29 10.90 -4.92
N VAL A 54 6.92 10.37 -3.76
CA VAL A 54 5.54 10.29 -3.28
C VAL A 54 5.44 10.83 -1.86
N PRO A 55 4.36 11.56 -1.52
CA PRO A 55 4.14 12.06 -0.18
C PRO A 55 3.69 10.92 0.75
N ARG A 56 4.43 10.67 1.83
CA ARG A 56 4.21 9.49 2.69
C ARG A 56 2.85 9.48 3.39
N ASN A 57 2.27 10.66 3.64
CA ASN A 57 1.01 10.82 4.37
C ASN A 57 -0.20 10.38 3.55
N LEU A 58 -0.01 10.16 2.24
CA LEU A 58 -1.02 9.60 1.34
C LEU A 58 -0.87 8.08 1.14
N LEU A 59 0.05 7.44 1.86
CA LEU A 59 0.36 6.02 1.72
C LEU A 59 -0.06 5.23 2.97
N GLY A 60 -0.49 3.99 2.76
CA GLY A 60 -0.88 3.08 3.83
C GLY A 60 -0.48 1.64 3.55
N VAL A 61 -0.26 0.87 4.61
CA VAL A 61 -0.10 -0.58 4.51
C VAL A 61 -1.49 -1.24 4.52
N ARG A 62 -1.81 -2.06 3.50
CA ARG A 62 -3.02 -2.89 3.57
C ARG A 62 -2.79 -3.99 4.60
N GLN A 63 -3.30 -3.80 5.82
CA GLN A 63 -3.46 -4.91 6.74
C GLN A 63 -4.59 -5.78 6.20
N HIS A 64 -4.27 -7.01 5.81
CA HIS A 64 -5.24 -8.00 5.34
C HIS A 64 -6.22 -8.41 6.46
N LYS A 65 -7.12 -7.52 6.88
CA LYS A 65 -8.29 -7.91 7.70
C LYS A 65 -9.25 -8.80 6.91
N THR A 66 -9.21 -8.73 5.57
CA THR A 66 -10.07 -9.52 4.68
C THR A 66 -9.84 -11.03 4.76
N GLN A 67 -8.62 -11.51 5.03
CA GLN A 67 -8.38 -12.94 5.23
C GLN A 67 -9.05 -13.45 6.51
N GLN A 68 -8.96 -12.72 7.62
CA GLN A 68 -9.58 -13.14 8.88
C GLN A 68 -11.11 -13.17 8.80
N PHE A 69 -11.73 -12.19 8.12
CA PHE A 69 -13.17 -12.21 7.87
C PHE A 69 -13.59 -13.34 6.95
N MET A 70 -12.83 -13.62 5.88
CA MET A 70 -13.12 -14.75 4.99
C MET A 70 -12.95 -16.09 5.71
N TYR A 71 -11.91 -16.26 6.52
CA TYR A 71 -11.73 -17.46 7.38
C TYR A 71 -12.89 -17.62 8.36
N LEU A 72 -13.32 -16.56 9.03
CA LEU A 72 -14.47 -16.61 9.93
C LEU A 72 -15.76 -16.98 9.18
N PHE A 73 -16.01 -16.38 8.02
CA PHE A 73 -17.16 -16.71 7.18
C PHE A 73 -17.15 -18.17 6.71
N ILE A 74 -15.99 -18.67 6.26
CA ILE A 74 -15.82 -20.07 5.84
C ILE A 74 -16.01 -21.01 7.03
N CYS A 75 -15.43 -20.71 8.20
CA CYS A 75 -15.62 -21.52 9.41
C CYS A 75 -17.08 -21.55 9.86
N MET A 76 -17.78 -20.41 9.85
CA MET A 76 -19.20 -20.34 10.20
C MET A 76 -20.09 -21.10 9.20
N HIS A 77 -19.80 -21.02 7.90
CA HIS A 77 -20.57 -21.76 6.88
C HIS A 77 -20.28 -23.26 6.94
N LYS A 78 -19.01 -23.67 7.13
CA LYS A 78 -18.66 -25.09 7.31
C LYS A 78 -19.26 -25.66 8.60
N PHE A 79 -19.35 -24.89 9.68
CA PHE A 79 -20.00 -25.34 10.92
C PHE A 79 -21.49 -25.68 10.70
N LYS A 80 -22.18 -24.92 9.85
CA LYS A 80 -23.59 -25.18 9.53
C LYS A 80 -23.83 -26.41 8.64
N LEU A 81 -22.81 -26.85 7.90
CA LEU A 81 -22.86 -28.01 7.00
C LEU A 81 -22.48 -29.35 7.66
N PHE A 82 -21.83 -29.31 8.82
CA PHE A 82 -21.44 -30.53 9.57
C PHE A 82 -22.39 -30.88 10.73
N TYR A 83 -23.24 -29.94 11.14
CA TYR A 83 -24.18 -30.10 12.26
C TYR A 83 -25.66 -30.12 11.81
N LEU A 84 -25.92 -30.34 10.52
CA LEU A 84 -27.24 -30.53 9.91
C LEU A 84 -27.25 -31.83 9.09
#